data_AF-G8ZLR7-F1
#
_entry.id   AF-G8ZLR7-F1
#
_cell.length_a   1.000
_cell.length_b   1.000
_cell.length_c   1.000
_cell.angle_alpha   90.00
_cell.angle_beta   90.00
_cell.angle_gamma   90.00
#
_symmetry.space_group_name_H-M   'P 1'
#
loop_
_entity.id
_entity.type
_entity.pdbx_description
1 polymer ?
#
loop_
_entity_poly.entity_id
_entity_poly.type
_entity_poly.pdbx_seq_one_letter_code
_entity_poly.pdbx_strand_id
1 'polypeptide(L)'
;MFEIELNDIIKSSLKSAKESESRKERCSEIESILDSGCISINAMIEYYDEYWKSRISLKHLLSPLQFKFKTKHVPGSRYSPEFKRELEKLDLRQQESSYQELVKKSNLNGSAYGADTDSLTPSQMAKEIREQITTVFNVLVSVVSVVFAVWYWSGSSTWLPLHYRVILCLFFGILILVAELVVYNSYLRKISDAKEKERAKIEKKKVVKEIVI
;
A
#
# COMPACT_ATOMS: atom_id res chain seq x y z
N MET A 1 -3.54 -3.93 -24.61
CA MET A 1 -3.01 -3.62 -25.95
C MET A 1 -3.89 -4.35 -26.96
N PHE A 2 -4.35 -3.67 -28.01
CA PHE A 2 -5.28 -4.18 -29.01
C PHE A 2 -4.56 -4.36 -30.35
N GLU A 3 -4.94 -5.38 -31.10
CA GLU A 3 -4.41 -5.69 -32.43
C GLU A 3 -5.57 -5.62 -33.44
N ILE A 4 -5.28 -5.26 -34.68
CA ILE A 4 -6.26 -5.18 -35.77
C ILE A 4 -6.26 -6.52 -36.50
N GLU A 5 -7.45 -7.08 -36.70
CA GLU A 5 -7.61 -8.28 -37.52
C GLU A 5 -7.49 -7.92 -39.02
N LEU A 6 -6.76 -8.75 -39.78
CA LEU A 6 -6.52 -8.48 -41.18
C LEU A 6 -7.80 -8.64 -42.02
N ASN A 7 -8.33 -7.51 -42.50
CA ASN A 7 -9.34 -7.44 -43.56
C ASN A 7 -8.76 -8.00 -44.89
N ASP A 8 -9.61 -8.51 -45.77
CA ASP A 8 -9.22 -9.08 -47.07
C ASP A 8 -8.47 -8.06 -47.96
N ILE A 9 -8.83 -6.78 -47.84
CA ILE A 9 -8.13 -5.66 -48.49
C ILE A 9 -6.69 -5.54 -47.98
N ILE A 10 -6.49 -5.64 -46.66
CA ILE A 10 -5.17 -5.56 -46.01
C ILE A 10 -4.32 -6.78 -46.41
N LYS A 11 -4.91 -7.98 -46.44
CA LYS A 11 -4.21 -9.21 -46.89
C LYS A 11 -3.73 -9.09 -48.35
N SER A 12 -4.58 -8.58 -49.23
CA SER A 12 -4.22 -8.39 -50.65
C SER A 12 -3.10 -7.35 -50.82
N SER A 13 -3.15 -6.27 -50.03
CA SER A 13 -2.19 -5.17 -50.08
C SER A 13 -0.83 -5.58 -49.49
N LEU A 14 -0.81 -6.40 -48.44
CA LEU A 14 0.41 -7.01 -47.89
C LEU A 14 1.05 -8.03 -48.84
N LYS A 15 0.24 -8.80 -49.59
CA LYS A 15 0.77 -9.69 -50.65
C LYS A 15 1.45 -8.90 -51.76
N SER A 16 0.84 -7.80 -52.22
CA SER A 16 1.46 -6.92 -53.21
C SER A 16 2.71 -6.19 -52.69
N ALA A 17 2.76 -5.88 -51.38
CA ALA A 17 3.95 -5.32 -50.74
C ALA A 17 5.10 -6.35 -50.70
N LYS A 18 4.81 -7.61 -50.34
CA LYS A 18 5.78 -8.73 -50.36
C LYS A 18 6.43 -8.92 -51.73
N GLU A 19 5.65 -8.79 -52.81
CA GLU A 19 6.17 -8.93 -54.19
C GLU A 19 7.09 -7.75 -54.61
N SER A 20 6.88 -6.57 -54.04
CA SER A 20 7.69 -5.37 -54.33
C SER A 20 8.97 -5.27 -53.49
N GLU A 21 9.13 -6.12 -52.48
CA GLU A 21 10.08 -5.92 -51.40
C GLU A 21 11.27 -6.90 -51.44
N SER A 22 12.49 -6.34 -51.48
CA SER A 22 13.73 -7.11 -51.71
C SER A 22 14.51 -7.45 -50.41
N ARG A 23 14.04 -6.98 -49.24
CA ARG A 23 14.66 -7.23 -47.92
C ARG A 23 14.07 -8.48 -47.26
N LYS A 24 14.90 -9.53 -47.10
CA LYS A 24 14.50 -10.82 -46.50
C LYS A 24 13.85 -10.71 -45.12
N GLU A 25 14.34 -9.79 -44.27
CA GLU A 25 13.83 -9.61 -42.90
C GLU A 25 12.37 -9.11 -42.89
N ARG A 26 12.04 -8.08 -43.68
CA ARG A 26 10.68 -7.56 -43.77
C ARG A 26 9.71 -8.50 -44.47
N CYS A 27 10.19 -9.30 -45.42
CA CYS A 27 9.39 -10.39 -46.01
C CYS A 27 9.03 -11.45 -44.97
N SER A 28 9.94 -11.80 -44.05
CA SER A 28 9.65 -12.77 -42.97
C SER A 28 8.68 -12.21 -41.93
N GLU A 29 8.73 -10.91 -41.68
CA GLU A 29 7.80 -10.22 -40.79
C GLU A 29 6.39 -10.16 -41.40
N ILE A 30 6.27 -9.80 -42.68
CA ILE A 30 5.00 -9.81 -43.42
C ILE A 30 4.40 -11.23 -43.47
N GLU A 31 5.24 -12.26 -43.61
CA GLU A 31 4.80 -13.66 -43.58
C GLU A 31 4.26 -14.08 -42.22
N SER A 32 4.90 -13.65 -41.13
CA SER A 32 4.40 -13.87 -39.77
C SER A 32 3.10 -13.10 -39.48
N ILE A 33 2.90 -11.93 -40.08
CA ILE A 33 1.67 -11.13 -39.96
C ILE A 33 0.54 -11.77 -40.76
N LEU A 34 0.84 -12.34 -41.94
CA LEU A 34 -0.14 -13.02 -42.77
C LEU A 34 -0.62 -14.33 -42.11
N ASP A 35 0.28 -15.04 -41.43
CA ASP A 35 -0.02 -16.29 -40.69
C ASP A 35 -0.76 -16.03 -39.37
N SER A 36 -0.36 -15.01 -38.61
CA SER A 36 -1.02 -14.65 -37.35
C SER A 36 -2.39 -13.98 -37.52
N GLY A 37 -2.68 -13.45 -38.72
CA GLY A 37 -3.96 -12.82 -39.06
C GLY A 37 -4.25 -11.55 -38.27
N CYS A 38 -3.27 -11.02 -37.54
CA CYS A 38 -3.39 -9.82 -36.69
C CYS A 38 -2.19 -8.89 -36.93
N ILE A 39 -2.43 -7.57 -36.94
CA ILE A 39 -1.37 -6.55 -37.08
C ILE A 39 -1.45 -5.55 -35.93
N SER A 40 -0.29 -5.12 -35.42
CA SER A 40 -0.23 -4.01 -34.47
C SER A 40 -0.52 -2.67 -35.17
N ILE A 41 -1.13 -1.72 -34.47
CA ILE A 41 -1.48 -0.41 -35.06
C ILE A 41 -0.24 0.35 -35.54
N ASN A 42 0.85 0.29 -34.76
CA ASN A 42 2.08 0.99 -35.12
C ASN A 42 2.69 0.42 -36.40
N ALA A 43 2.75 -0.92 -36.51
CA ALA A 43 3.21 -1.59 -37.73
C ALA A 43 2.30 -1.26 -38.92
N MET A 44 0.97 -1.24 -38.72
CA MET A 44 0.04 -0.89 -39.79
C MET A 44 0.22 0.54 -40.32
N ILE A 45 0.49 1.51 -39.44
CA ILE A 45 0.77 2.89 -39.83
C ILE A 45 2.06 2.99 -40.63
N GLU A 46 3.10 2.25 -40.23
CA GLU A 46 4.39 2.18 -40.93
C GLU A 46 4.23 1.64 -42.36
N TYR A 47 3.53 0.51 -42.52
CA TYR A 47 3.27 -0.05 -43.86
C TYR A 47 2.36 0.84 -44.71
N TYR A 48 1.41 1.56 -44.08
CA TYR A 48 0.55 2.49 -44.80
C TYR A 48 1.33 3.67 -45.39
N ASP A 49 2.23 4.27 -44.61
CA ASP A 49 3.02 5.43 -45.07
C ASP A 49 4.01 5.02 -46.17
N GLU A 50 4.59 3.82 -46.07
CA GLU A 50 5.61 3.34 -47.00
C GLU A 50 5.03 2.80 -48.32
N TYR A 51 3.90 2.08 -48.30
CA TYR A 51 3.41 1.35 -49.48
C TYR A 51 2.06 1.80 -50.02
N TRP A 52 1.17 2.34 -49.16
CA TRP A 52 -0.26 2.44 -49.49
C TRP A 52 -0.81 3.86 -49.55
N LYS A 53 -0.08 4.85 -49.01
CA LYS A 53 -0.45 6.27 -48.97
C LYS A 53 -0.86 6.85 -50.32
N SER A 54 -0.26 6.35 -51.40
CA SER A 54 -0.48 6.80 -52.78
C SER A 54 -1.57 6.03 -53.53
N ARG A 55 -2.02 4.87 -53.04
CA ARG A 55 -2.94 3.98 -53.77
C ARG A 55 -4.33 3.85 -53.15
N ILE A 56 -4.46 3.94 -51.83
CA ILE A 56 -5.72 3.61 -51.14
C ILE A 56 -5.98 4.63 -50.04
N SER A 57 -7.23 5.13 -49.95
CA SER A 57 -7.66 5.94 -48.81
C SER A 57 -7.72 5.07 -47.54
N LEU A 58 -7.10 5.55 -46.46
CA LEU A 58 -7.09 4.87 -45.15
C LEU A 58 -8.48 4.39 -44.69
N LYS A 59 -9.53 5.16 -44.99
CA LYS A 59 -10.93 4.81 -44.68
C LYS A 59 -11.39 3.52 -45.35
N HIS A 60 -10.96 3.29 -46.60
CA HIS A 60 -11.30 2.10 -47.36
C HIS A 60 -10.49 0.88 -46.89
N LEU A 61 -9.25 1.09 -46.45
CA LEU A 61 -8.40 0.03 -45.91
C LEU A 61 -8.94 -0.52 -44.57
N LEU A 62 -9.47 0.37 -43.74
CA LEU A 62 -9.97 0.04 -42.39
C LEU A 62 -11.42 -0.43 -42.37
N SER A 63 -12.12 -0.59 -43.51
CA SER A 63 -13.54 -0.96 -43.53
C SER A 63 -13.75 -2.37 -44.09
N PRO A 64 -14.29 -3.34 -43.33
CA PRO A 64 -14.66 -3.29 -41.91
C PRO A 64 -13.45 -3.49 -40.97
N LEU A 65 -13.42 -2.74 -39.85
CA LEU A 65 -12.38 -2.85 -38.83
C LEU A 65 -12.81 -3.83 -37.75
N GLN A 66 -12.06 -4.91 -37.56
CA GLN A 66 -12.24 -5.80 -36.41
C GLN A 66 -11.01 -5.73 -35.50
N PHE A 67 -11.26 -5.62 -34.20
CA PHE A 67 -10.22 -5.56 -33.19
C PHE A 67 -10.14 -6.87 -32.43
N LYS A 68 -8.94 -7.43 -32.35
CA LYS A 68 -8.65 -8.55 -31.46
C LYS A 68 -8.04 -7.99 -30.18
N PHE A 69 -8.76 -8.16 -29.08
CA PHE A 69 -8.25 -7.83 -27.76
C PHE A 69 -7.34 -8.96 -27.28
N LYS A 70 -6.12 -8.63 -26.82
CA LYS A 70 -5.29 -9.62 -26.13
C LYS A 70 -6.06 -10.17 -24.95
N THR A 71 -6.09 -11.49 -24.81
CA THR A 71 -6.73 -12.15 -23.67
C THR A 71 -6.09 -11.62 -22.39
N LYS A 72 -6.90 -11.06 -21.50
CA LYS A 72 -6.41 -10.56 -20.22
C LYS A 72 -5.79 -11.74 -19.45
N HIS A 73 -4.54 -11.56 -18.99
CA HIS A 73 -3.92 -12.55 -18.13
C HIS A 73 -4.82 -12.79 -16.90
N VAL A 74 -5.22 -14.04 -16.69
CA VAL A 74 -5.93 -14.45 -15.48
C VAL A 74 -4.85 -14.85 -14.46
N PRO A 75 -4.72 -14.11 -13.34
CA PRO A 75 -3.79 -14.47 -12.28
C PRO A 75 -4.03 -15.92 -11.83
N GLY A 76 -2.95 -16.70 -11.72
CA GLY A 76 -3.03 -18.11 -11.30
C GLY A 76 -3.39 -19.13 -12.38
N SER A 77 -3.59 -18.73 -13.63
CA SER A 77 -3.79 -19.65 -14.76
C SER A 77 -2.60 -20.60 -14.98
N ARG A 78 -1.37 -20.15 -14.70
CA ARG A 78 -0.13 -20.90 -14.93
C ARG A 78 0.35 -21.72 -13.71
N TYR A 79 -0.43 -21.78 -12.63
CA TYR A 79 -0.02 -22.49 -11.43
C TYR A 79 -0.13 -24.00 -11.59
N SER A 80 0.89 -24.71 -11.10
CA SER A 80 0.89 -26.18 -10.97
C SER A 80 -0.29 -26.63 -10.11
N PRO A 81 -0.91 -27.79 -10.39
CA PRO A 81 -2.00 -28.33 -9.58
C PRO A 81 -1.61 -28.50 -8.10
N GLU A 82 -0.36 -28.88 -7.81
CA GLU A 82 0.12 -29.00 -6.42
C GLU A 82 0.14 -27.64 -5.70
N PHE A 83 0.63 -26.59 -6.38
CA PHE A 83 0.69 -25.24 -5.82
C PHE A 83 -0.72 -24.67 -5.54
N LYS A 84 -1.71 -25.01 -6.37
CA LYS A 84 -3.11 -24.61 -6.14
C LYS A 84 -3.67 -25.21 -4.85
N ARG A 85 -3.35 -26.48 -4.56
CA ARG A 85 -3.75 -27.14 -3.30
C ARG A 85 -3.09 -26.51 -2.08
N GLU A 86 -1.83 -26.09 -2.20
CA GLU A 86 -1.14 -25.37 -1.12
C GLU A 86 -1.80 -24.01 -0.85
N LEU A 87 -2.15 -23.27 -1.92
CA LEU A 87 -2.87 -21.99 -1.79
C LEU A 87 -4.22 -22.17 -1.10
N GLU A 88 -4.97 -23.20 -1.48
CA GLU A 88 -6.25 -23.53 -0.84
C GLU A 88 -6.07 -23.84 0.65
N LYS A 89 -5.04 -24.60 1.02
CA LYS A 89 -4.70 -24.88 2.42
C LYS A 89 -4.34 -23.60 3.19
N LEU A 90 -3.60 -22.68 2.57
CA LEU A 90 -3.24 -21.40 3.18
C LEU A 90 -4.47 -20.52 3.40
N ASP A 91 -5.38 -20.48 2.43
CA ASP A 91 -6.63 -19.73 2.54
C ASP A 91 -7.50 -20.26 3.67
N LEU A 92 -7.68 -21.58 3.77
CA LEU A 92 -8.41 -22.21 4.89
C LEU A 92 -7.79 -21.87 6.25
N ARG A 93 -6.45 -21.91 6.36
CA ARG A 93 -5.75 -21.52 7.60
C ARG A 93 -5.95 -20.05 7.94
N GLN A 94 -5.95 -19.16 6.94
CA GLN A 94 -6.20 -17.75 7.14
C GLN A 94 -7.64 -17.50 7.60
N GLN A 95 -8.62 -18.15 6.96
CA GLN A 95 -10.02 -18.09 7.33
C GLN A 95 -10.25 -18.59 8.76
N GLU A 96 -9.63 -19.69 9.16
CA GLU A 96 -9.70 -20.22 10.53
C GLU A 96 -9.13 -19.20 11.53
N SER A 97 -7.96 -18.62 11.25
CA SER A 97 -7.36 -17.59 12.11
C SER A 97 -8.27 -16.37 12.27
N SER A 98 -8.88 -15.90 11.17
CA SER A 98 -9.82 -14.78 11.20
C SER A 98 -11.10 -15.13 11.97
N TYR A 99 -11.62 -16.36 11.83
CA TYR A 99 -12.76 -16.84 12.60
C TYR A 99 -12.44 -16.87 14.10
N GLN A 100 -11.28 -17.38 14.48
CA GLN A 100 -10.83 -17.40 15.87
C GLN A 100 -10.73 -15.98 16.45
N GLU A 101 -10.25 -15.01 15.68
CA GLU A 101 -10.21 -13.60 16.10
C GLU A 101 -11.61 -13.03 16.31
N LEU A 102 -12.55 -13.30 15.40
CA LEU A 102 -13.95 -12.87 15.53
C LEU A 102 -14.65 -13.53 16.71
N VAL A 103 -14.42 -14.83 16.95
CA VAL A 103 -14.95 -15.54 18.11
C VAL A 103 -14.38 -14.97 19.39
N LYS A 104 -13.06 -14.74 19.48
CA LYS A 104 -12.43 -14.08 20.63
C LYS A 104 -13.03 -12.69 20.86
N LYS A 105 -13.16 -11.88 19.81
CA LYS A 105 -13.77 -10.54 19.88
C LYS A 105 -15.26 -10.58 20.26
N SER A 106 -16.00 -11.57 19.78
CA SER A 106 -17.41 -11.79 20.11
C SER A 106 -17.56 -12.20 21.57
N ASN A 107 -16.69 -13.07 22.09
CA ASN A 107 -16.63 -13.38 23.51
C ASN A 107 -16.29 -12.11 24.32
N LEU A 108 -15.34 -11.28 23.87
CA LEU A 108 -15.06 -9.98 24.50
C LEU A 108 -16.28 -9.05 24.55
N ASN A 109 -17.09 -9.00 23.48
CA ASN A 109 -18.30 -8.17 23.43
C ASN A 109 -19.48 -8.77 24.23
N GLY A 110 -19.55 -10.10 24.34
CA GLY A 110 -20.53 -10.82 25.16
C GLY A 110 -20.28 -10.69 26.67
N SER A 111 -19.03 -10.48 27.07
CA SER A 111 -18.61 -10.27 28.47
C SER A 111 -18.81 -8.84 28.98
N ALA A 112 -19.51 -7.96 28.24
CA ALA A 112 -19.93 -6.65 28.76
C ALA A 112 -20.92 -6.77 29.95
N TYR A 113 -21.45 -7.96 30.22
CA TYR A 113 -22.14 -8.33 31.45
C TYR A 113 -21.34 -9.37 32.24
N GLY A 114 -20.26 -8.94 32.88
CA GLY A 114 -19.62 -9.65 33.98
C GLY A 114 -18.51 -10.62 33.59
N ALA A 115 -17.27 -10.13 33.62
CA ALA A 115 -16.16 -10.77 34.32
C ALA A 115 -14.89 -9.93 34.11
N ASP A 116 -14.36 -9.46 35.24
CA ASP A 116 -13.11 -8.73 35.39
C ASP A 116 -11.89 -9.48 34.82
N THR A 117 -10.95 -8.65 34.33
CA THR A 117 -9.49 -8.83 34.41
C THR A 117 -8.90 -10.22 34.11
N ASP A 118 -8.54 -10.47 32.85
CA ASP A 118 -7.22 -10.96 32.43
C ASP A 118 -7.30 -11.55 31.03
N SER A 119 -6.73 -10.86 30.04
CA SER A 119 -6.09 -11.42 28.83
C SER A 119 -5.96 -10.36 27.74
N LEU A 120 -5.27 -9.26 28.06
CA LEU A 120 -4.56 -8.52 27.03
C LEU A 120 -3.41 -9.43 26.55
N THR A 121 -3.38 -9.74 25.26
CA THR A 121 -2.35 -10.59 24.63
C THR A 121 -0.95 -10.13 25.08
N PRO A 122 -0.10 -10.99 25.69
CA PRO A 122 1.17 -10.57 26.29
C PRO A 122 2.09 -9.89 25.28
N SER A 123 1.97 -10.23 24.00
CA SER A 123 2.76 -9.65 22.91
C SER A 123 2.36 -8.21 22.54
N GLN A 124 1.08 -7.84 22.67
CA GLN A 124 0.61 -6.47 22.39
C GLN A 124 0.86 -5.57 23.60
N MET A 125 0.59 -6.08 24.80
CA MET A 125 0.92 -5.38 26.05
C MET A 125 2.43 -5.12 26.15
N ALA A 126 3.28 -6.10 25.81
CA ALA A 126 4.73 -5.91 25.85
C ALA A 126 5.24 -4.87 24.85
N LYS A 127 4.58 -4.70 23.69
CA LYS A 127 4.98 -3.69 22.71
C LYS A 127 4.62 -2.28 23.19
N GLU A 128 3.39 -2.09 23.67
CA GLU A 128 2.92 -0.81 24.20
C GLU A 128 3.69 -0.42 25.47
N ILE A 129 3.97 -1.39 26.36
CA ILE A 129 4.79 -1.18 27.56
C ILE A 129 6.21 -0.76 27.19
N ARG A 130 6.84 -1.38 26.18
CA ARG A 130 8.21 -1.02 25.78
C ARG A 130 8.29 0.43 25.27
N GLU A 131 7.33 0.85 24.45
CA GLU A 131 7.27 2.24 23.95
C GLU A 131 7.05 3.25 25.09
N GLN A 132 6.22 2.88 26.07
CA GLN A 132 5.96 3.72 27.25
C GLN A 132 7.17 3.80 28.20
N ILE A 133 7.88 2.68 28.42
CA ILE A 133 9.11 2.62 29.24
C ILE A 133 10.20 3.51 28.65
N THR A 134 10.40 3.49 27.33
CA THR A 134 11.42 4.35 26.69
C THR A 134 11.12 5.82 26.90
N THR A 135 9.84 6.21 26.91
CA THR A 135 9.44 7.60 27.18
C THR A 135 9.70 7.98 28.64
N VAL A 136 9.32 7.12 29.59
CA VAL A 136 9.63 7.34 31.02
C VAL A 136 11.13 7.42 31.25
N PHE A 137 11.92 6.57 30.61
CA PHE A 137 13.37 6.61 30.69
C PHE A 137 13.94 7.92 30.13
N ASN A 138 13.44 8.39 29.00
CA ASN A 138 13.86 9.67 28.42
C ASN A 138 13.58 10.85 29.36
N VAL A 139 12.41 10.85 30.02
CA VAL A 139 12.05 11.83 31.06
C VAL A 139 12.97 11.73 32.28
N LEU A 140 13.31 10.52 32.74
CA LEU A 140 14.25 10.37 33.86
C LEU A 140 15.63 10.92 33.52
N VAL A 141 16.12 10.67 32.30
CA VAL A 141 17.42 11.19 31.84
C VAL A 141 17.39 12.72 31.73
N SER A 142 16.29 13.32 31.26
CA SER A 142 16.17 14.80 31.18
C SER A 142 16.17 15.43 32.58
N VAL A 143 15.40 14.89 33.52
CA VAL A 143 15.33 15.38 34.91
C VAL A 143 16.71 15.30 35.57
N VAL A 144 17.37 14.13 35.48
CA VAL A 144 18.69 13.91 36.09
C VAL A 144 19.73 14.88 35.49
N SER A 145 19.72 15.08 34.18
CA SER A 145 20.63 16.01 33.51
C SER A 145 20.48 17.45 34.02
N VAL A 146 19.25 17.93 34.17
CA VAL A 146 18.98 19.29 34.67
C VAL A 146 19.38 19.43 36.14
N VAL A 147 19.07 18.43 36.98
CA VAL A 147 19.46 18.38 38.39
C VAL A 147 20.98 18.45 38.54
N PHE A 148 21.73 17.66 37.74
CA PHE A 148 23.20 17.72 37.72
C PHE A 148 23.73 19.07 37.24
N ALA A 149 23.12 19.67 36.21
CA ALA A 149 23.51 20.99 35.72
C ALA A 149 23.31 22.07 36.79
N VAL A 150 22.16 22.07 37.46
CA VAL A 150 21.86 23.01 38.55
C VAL A 150 22.79 22.78 39.74
N TRP A 151 23.10 21.53 40.08
CA TRP A 151 24.04 21.21 41.15
C TRP A 151 25.47 21.70 40.85
N TYR A 152 25.97 21.44 39.64
CA TYR A 152 27.30 21.88 39.22
C TYR A 152 27.37 23.41 39.13
N TRP A 153 26.34 24.05 38.58
CA TRP A 153 26.24 25.51 38.49
C TRP A 153 26.19 26.17 39.87
N SER A 154 25.34 25.65 40.76
CA SER A 154 25.25 26.13 42.15
C SER A 154 26.50 25.80 42.95
N GLY A 155 27.26 24.78 42.55
CA GLY A 155 28.55 24.36 43.10
C GLY A 155 29.69 25.31 42.76
N SER A 156 29.78 25.66 41.48
CA SER A 156 30.93 26.35 40.89
C SER A 156 30.77 27.86 40.78
N SER A 157 29.55 28.37 40.59
CA SER A 157 29.32 29.80 40.27
C SER A 157 28.93 30.64 41.49
N THR A 158 28.32 30.01 42.49
CA THR A 158 27.81 30.72 43.67
C THR A 158 28.26 29.90 44.87
N TRP A 159 29.13 30.45 45.72
CA TRP A 159 29.60 29.78 46.94
C TRP A 159 28.45 29.72 47.97
N LEU A 160 27.35 29.06 47.61
CA LEU A 160 26.12 28.99 48.39
C LEU A 160 26.25 27.92 49.48
N PRO A 161 25.66 28.16 50.66
CA PRO A 161 25.57 27.15 51.72
C PRO A 161 24.89 25.89 51.21
N LEU A 162 25.31 24.72 51.71
CA LEU A 162 24.77 23.40 51.31
C LEU A 162 23.23 23.36 51.35
N HIS A 163 22.63 24.02 52.34
CA HIS A 163 21.18 24.04 52.54
C HIS A 163 20.43 24.65 51.35
N TYR A 164 20.90 25.79 50.83
CA TYR A 164 20.28 26.46 49.69
C TYR A 164 20.44 25.64 48.40
N ARG A 165 21.59 24.96 48.23
CA ARG A 165 21.83 24.10 47.06
C ARG A 165 20.83 22.95 46.98
N VAL A 166 20.56 22.29 48.09
CA VAL A 166 19.60 21.17 48.15
C VAL A 166 18.18 21.64 47.86
N ILE A 167 17.74 22.77 48.45
CA ILE A 167 16.40 23.31 48.23
C ILE A 167 16.21 23.73 46.76
N LEU A 168 17.22 24.36 46.17
CA LEU A 168 17.17 24.83 44.78
C LEU A 168 17.16 23.65 43.80
N CYS A 169 17.96 22.62 44.06
CA CYS A 169 17.97 21.39 43.27
C CYS A 169 16.64 20.62 43.38
N LEU A 170 16.05 20.54 44.57
CA LEU A 170 14.73 19.95 44.81
C LEU A 170 13.63 20.72 44.07
N PHE A 171 13.65 22.06 44.14
CA PHE A 171 12.66 22.91 43.49
C PHE A 171 12.68 22.77 41.97
N PHE A 172 13.86 22.87 41.34
CA PHE A 172 13.99 22.68 39.90
C PHE A 172 13.71 21.24 39.46
N GLY A 173 14.08 20.24 40.28
CA GLY A 173 13.74 18.83 40.04
C GLY A 173 12.23 18.58 40.02
N ILE A 174 11.48 19.18 40.94
CA ILE A 174 10.01 19.09 40.96
C ILE A 174 9.41 19.83 39.76
N LEU A 175 9.87 21.05 39.47
CA LEU A 175 9.36 21.82 38.33
C LEU A 175 9.54 21.11 37.00
N ILE A 176 10.73 20.55 36.75
CA ILE A 176 11.00 19.84 35.49
C ILE A 176 10.19 18.56 35.39
N LEU A 177 10.01 17.84 36.51
CA LEU A 177 9.16 16.64 36.57
C LEU A 177 7.70 16.97 36.23
N VAL A 178 7.14 18.04 36.81
CA VAL A 178 5.77 18.49 36.49
C VAL A 178 5.66 18.89 35.02
N ALA A 179 6.64 19.63 34.49
CA ALA A 179 6.63 20.03 33.09
C ALA A 179 6.57 18.81 32.15
N GLU A 180 7.41 17.80 32.39
CA GLU A 180 7.44 16.56 31.60
C GLU A 180 6.12 15.78 31.69
N LEU A 181 5.54 15.66 32.89
CA LEU A 181 4.24 14.99 33.08
C LEU A 181 3.10 15.70 32.36
N VAL A 182 3.07 17.03 32.38
CA VAL A 182 2.06 17.82 31.66
C VAL A 182 2.20 17.65 30.15
N VAL A 183 3.43 17.66 29.62
CA VAL A 183 3.69 17.41 28.19
C VAL A 183 3.23 16.01 27.79
N TYR A 184 3.53 15.00 28.59
CA TYR A 184 3.10 13.62 28.33
C TYR A 184 1.56 13.47 28.39
N ASN A 185 0.92 14.06 29.40
CA ASN A 185 -0.54 14.03 29.53
C ASN A 185 -1.22 14.75 28.35
N SER A 186 -0.67 15.91 27.95
CA SER A 186 -1.12 16.64 26.76
C SER A 186 -0.99 15.80 25.49
N TYR A 187 0.11 15.07 25.33
CA TYR A 187 0.31 14.14 24.21
C TYR A 187 -0.74 13.02 24.19
N LEU A 188 -0.99 12.37 25.34
CA LEU A 188 -2.01 11.32 25.45
C LEU A 188 -3.40 11.84 25.08
N ARG A 189 -3.75 13.04 25.56
CA ARG A 189 -5.03 13.68 25.24
C ARG A 189 -5.15 13.96 23.73
N LYS A 190 -4.09 14.43 23.10
CA LYS A 190 -4.08 14.69 21.66
C LYS A 190 -4.26 13.41 20.83
N ILE A 191 -3.74 12.28 21.31
CA ILE A 191 -3.98 10.97 20.67
C ILE A 191 -5.43 10.50 20.87
N SER A 192 -5.99 10.63 22.07
CA SER A 192 -7.39 10.25 22.31
C SER A 192 -8.33 11.06 21.43
N ASP A 193 -8.12 12.36 21.32
CA ASP A 193 -8.94 13.26 20.50
C ASP A 193 -8.85 12.90 19.01
N ALA A 194 -7.66 12.53 18.53
CA ALA A 194 -7.47 12.07 17.14
C ALA A 194 -8.21 10.75 16.87
N LYS A 195 -8.12 9.78 17.78
CA LYS A 195 -8.83 8.49 17.67
C LYS A 195 -10.35 8.68 17.70
N GLU A 196 -10.84 9.58 18.55
CA GLU A 196 -12.27 9.89 18.64
C GLU A 196 -12.77 10.56 17.35
N LYS A 197 -11.99 11.48 16.78
CA LYS A 197 -12.29 12.13 15.49
C LYS A 197 -12.31 11.15 14.32
N GLU A 198 -11.41 10.16 14.31
CA GLU A 198 -11.44 9.09 13.31
C GLU A 198 -12.66 8.18 13.46
N ARG A 199 -13.01 7.80 14.70
CA ARG A 199 -14.22 7.00 14.97
C ARG A 199 -15.51 7.73 14.62
N ALA A 200 -15.55 9.04 14.81
CA ALA A 200 -16.70 9.88 14.45
C ALA A 200 -16.86 10.07 12.93
N LYS A 201 -15.84 9.70 12.12
CA LYS A 201 -15.91 9.84 10.67
C LYS A 201 -16.76 8.72 10.06
N ILE A 202 -18.04 9.00 9.86
CA ILE A 202 -18.98 8.08 9.21
C ILE A 202 -18.59 7.90 7.74
N GLU A 203 -18.30 6.66 7.33
CA GLU A 203 -18.04 6.31 5.93
C GLU A 203 -19.31 6.50 5.09
N LYS A 204 -19.31 7.47 4.18
CA LYS A 204 -20.35 7.61 3.16
C LYS A 204 -20.11 6.59 2.06
N LYS A 205 -20.61 5.36 2.24
CA LYS A 205 -20.61 4.36 1.17
C LYS A 205 -21.68 4.74 0.14
N LYS A 206 -21.23 5.23 -1.01
CA LYS A 206 -22.11 5.44 -2.17
C LYS A 206 -22.12 4.12 -2.95
N VAL A 207 -23.29 3.47 -3.04
CA VAL A 207 -23.46 2.27 -3.85
C VAL A 207 -23.37 2.70 -5.32
N VAL A 208 -22.26 2.33 -5.97
CA VAL A 208 -22.03 2.61 -7.40
C VAL A 208 -22.46 1.38 -8.17
N LYS A 209 -23.69 1.41 -8.70
CA LYS A 209 -24.33 0.43 -9.59
C LYS A 209 -25.07 -0.72 -8.91
N GLU A 210 -26.39 -0.60 -8.96
CA GLU A 210 -27.34 -1.69 -8.96
C GLU A 210 -27.18 -2.43 -10.31
N ILE A 211 -26.72 -3.67 -10.27
CA ILE A 211 -26.71 -4.54 -11.43
C ILE A 211 -28.09 -5.17 -11.48
N VAL A 212 -28.97 -4.63 -12.32
CA VAL A 212 -30.26 -5.27 -12.62
C VAL A 212 -29.96 -6.48 -13.50
N ILE A 213 -30.27 -7.66 -12.98
CA ILE A 213 -30.18 -8.97 -13.66
C ILE A 213 -31.42 -9.17 -14.52
#